data_AF-A0A7V3CTF8-F1
#
_entry.id   AF-A0A7V3CTF8-F1
#
_cell.length_a   1.000
_cell.length_b   1.000
_cell.length_c   1.000
_cell.angle_alpha   90.00
_cell.angle_beta   90.00
_cell.angle_gamma   90.00
#
_symmetry.space_group_name_H-M   'P 1'
#
loop_
_entity.id
_entity.type
_entity.pdbx_description
1 polymer ?
#
loop_
_entity_poly.entity_id
_entity_poly.type
_entity_poly.pdbx_seq_one_letter_code
_entity_poly.pdbx_strand_id
1 'polypeptide(L)'
;MSDNKYIIPKTNQTPLVEFDTLNGTLSMHGKMVPENPIDFFEKVTQSVDDYLKTNPARLEINVRLDYFNTVSSKMLSKFFRKVTTEHKPTLNWFYEKDDVELKEAGEDYSQIINYPINLIELEEE
;
A
#
# COMPACT_ATOMS: atom_id res chain seq x y z
N MET A 1 -7.14 -1.29 26.98
CA MET A 1 -6.45 -0.48 25.96
C MET A 1 -6.86 -1.08 24.64
N SER A 2 -7.61 -0.35 23.82
CA SER A 2 -8.07 -0.86 22.53
C SER A 2 -6.87 -0.94 21.60
N ASP A 3 -6.58 -2.12 21.04
CA ASP A 3 -5.49 -2.29 20.07
C ASP A 3 -5.86 -1.52 18.79
N ASN A 4 -5.31 -0.31 18.64
CA ASN A 4 -5.52 0.57 17.48
C ASN A 4 -4.53 0.27 16.34
N LYS A 5 -3.82 -0.86 16.41
CA LYS A 5 -2.77 -1.23 15.47
C LYS A 5 -3.03 -2.63 14.92
N TYR A 6 -3.32 -2.70 13.64
CA TYR A 6 -3.42 -3.96 12.89
C TYR A 6 -2.09 -4.25 12.22
N ILE A 7 -1.59 -5.49 12.34
CA ILE A 7 -0.28 -5.88 11.80
C ILE A 7 -0.41 -7.18 11.01
N ILE A 8 0.11 -7.19 9.78
CA ILE A 8 0.41 -8.40 9.01
C ILE A 8 1.94 -8.55 9.00
N PRO A 9 2.50 -9.58 9.65
CA PRO A 9 3.95 -9.74 9.71
C PRO A 9 4.60 -9.89 8.33
N LYS A 10 5.81 -9.32 8.18
CA LYS A 10 6.67 -9.54 7.01
C LYS A 10 6.95 -11.03 6.85
N THR A 11 6.98 -11.50 5.61
CA THR A 11 7.51 -12.82 5.26
C THR A 11 8.61 -12.66 4.21
N ASN A 12 9.18 -13.78 3.76
CA ASN A 12 10.13 -13.76 2.64
C ASN A 12 9.47 -13.37 1.31
N GLN A 13 8.13 -13.38 1.24
CA GLN A 13 7.36 -13.14 0.01
C GLN A 13 6.33 -12.03 0.12
N THR A 14 5.99 -11.57 1.32
CA THR A 14 4.98 -10.52 1.55
C THR A 14 5.55 -9.39 2.41
N PRO A 15 5.12 -8.14 2.19
CA PRO A 15 5.60 -7.03 2.98
C PRO A 15 5.05 -7.11 4.40
N LEU A 16 5.73 -6.42 5.32
CA LEU A 16 5.13 -5.99 6.57
C LEU A 16 3.96 -5.05 6.24
N VAL A 17 2.80 -5.26 6.87
CA VAL A 17 1.72 -4.28 6.86
C VAL A 17 1.48 -3.81 8.28
N GLU A 18 1.53 -2.51 8.48
CA GLU A 18 1.16 -1.87 9.74
C GLU A 18 0.07 -0.86 9.47
N PHE A 19 -1.06 -1.00 10.17
CA PHE A 19 -2.15 -0.06 10.06
C PHE A 19 -2.46 0.53 11.44
N ASP A 20 -2.05 1.78 11.61
CA ASP A 20 -2.42 2.61 12.75
C ASP A 20 -3.79 3.23 12.45
N THR A 21 -4.85 2.67 13.02
CA THR A 21 -6.22 3.14 12.82
C THR A 21 -6.51 4.41 13.62
N LEU A 22 -5.73 4.72 14.66
CA LEU A 22 -5.86 5.99 15.37
C LEU A 22 -5.40 7.15 14.48
N ASN A 23 -4.27 6.96 13.80
CA ASN A 23 -3.72 7.95 12.89
C ASN A 23 -4.18 7.77 11.43
N GLY A 24 -4.95 6.72 11.11
CA GLY A 24 -5.39 6.46 9.73
C GLY A 24 -4.24 6.25 8.75
N THR A 25 -3.15 5.62 9.18
CA THR A 25 -1.94 5.43 8.37
C THR A 25 -1.67 3.94 8.19
N LEU A 26 -1.74 3.47 6.95
CA LEU A 26 -1.38 2.12 6.54
C LEU A 26 -0.02 2.16 5.84
N SER A 27 0.92 1.34 6.28
CA SER A 27 2.25 1.24 5.69
C SER A 27 2.53 -0.19 5.23
N MET A 28 3.05 -0.34 4.01
CA MET A 28 3.49 -1.61 3.42
C MET A 28 4.98 -1.55 3.11
N HIS A 29 5.77 -2.45 3.72
CA HIS A 29 7.22 -2.48 3.52
C HIS A 29 7.80 -3.88 3.26
N GLY A 30 8.51 -4.06 2.14
CA GLY A 30 9.25 -5.29 1.81
C GLY A 30 8.97 -5.81 0.40
N LYS A 31 9.04 -7.13 0.21
CA LYS A 31 8.79 -7.77 -1.10
C LYS A 31 7.34 -8.20 -1.25
N MET A 32 6.83 -8.18 -2.48
CA MET A 32 5.48 -8.68 -2.80
C MET A 32 5.52 -9.69 -3.96
N VAL A 33 5.86 -10.92 -3.61
CA VAL A 33 5.99 -12.09 -4.49
C VAL A 33 5.36 -13.38 -3.90
N PRO A 34 4.18 -13.31 -3.25
CA PRO A 34 3.54 -14.52 -2.72
C PRO A 34 3.07 -15.45 -3.84
N GLU A 35 2.93 -16.74 -3.53
CA GLU A 35 2.28 -17.71 -4.41
C GLU A 35 0.79 -17.37 -4.63
N ASN A 36 0.13 -16.86 -3.58
CA ASN A 36 -1.26 -16.40 -3.64
C ASN A 36 -1.38 -14.93 -3.17
N PRO A 37 -1.23 -13.94 -4.08
CA PRO A 37 -1.38 -12.53 -3.73
C PRO A 37 -2.84 -12.13 -3.43
N ILE A 38 -3.83 -12.93 -3.84
CA ILE A 38 -5.24 -12.61 -3.64
C ILE A 38 -5.57 -12.60 -2.15
N ASP A 39 -5.29 -13.69 -1.44
CA ASP A 39 -5.55 -13.84 -0.01
C ASP A 39 -4.85 -12.74 0.82
N PHE A 40 -3.67 -12.31 0.39
CA PHE A 40 -2.95 -11.22 1.04
C PHE A 40 -3.70 -9.89 0.89
N PHE A 41 -4.06 -9.52 -0.34
CA PHE A 41 -4.76 -8.26 -0.59
C PHE A 41 -6.19 -8.25 -0.05
N GLU A 42 -6.86 -9.39 0.05
CA GLU A 42 -8.15 -9.49 0.75
C GLU A 42 -8.02 -9.09 2.22
N LYS A 43 -7.00 -9.58 2.94
CA LYS A 43 -6.74 -9.20 4.34
C LYS A 43 -6.45 -7.71 4.49
N VAL A 44 -5.59 -7.17 3.63
CA VAL A 44 -5.25 -5.73 3.63
C VAL A 44 -6.49 -4.90 3.35
N THR A 45 -7.23 -5.23 2.29
CA THR A 45 -8.44 -4.52 1.88
C THR A 45 -9.49 -4.56 2.98
N GLN A 46 -9.71 -5.73 3.60
CA GLN A 46 -10.67 -5.88 4.70
C GLN A 46 -10.32 -4.96 5.88
N SER A 47 -9.04 -4.84 6.23
CA SER A 47 -8.62 -3.95 7.32
C SER A 47 -8.93 -2.47 7.00
N VAL A 48 -8.77 -2.07 5.74
CA VAL A 48 -9.12 -0.72 5.27
C VAL A 48 -10.63 -0.52 5.26
N ASP A 49 -11.40 -1.47 4.74
CA ASP A 49 -12.87 -1.41 4.75
C ASP A 49 -13.43 -1.28 6.18
N ASP A 50 -12.88 -2.02 7.13
CA ASP A 50 -13.30 -1.96 8.54
C ASP A 50 -12.95 -0.62 9.19
N TYR A 51 -11.80 -0.05 8.84
CA TYR A 51 -11.46 1.31 9.25
C TYR A 51 -12.42 2.35 8.67
N LEU A 52 -12.74 2.26 7.38
CA LEU A 52 -13.59 3.23 6.68
C LEU A 52 -15.04 3.23 7.21
N LYS A 53 -15.55 2.10 7.71
CA LYS A 53 -16.85 2.02 8.40
C LYS A 53 -16.94 2.90 9.65
N THR A 54 -15.81 3.29 10.23
CA THR A 54 -15.76 4.21 11.37
C THR A 54 -15.92 5.69 10.97
N ASN A 55 -16.09 5.97 9.67
CA ASN A 55 -16.15 7.30 9.07
C ASN A 55 -14.95 8.19 9.47
N PRO A 56 -13.72 7.74 9.19
CA PRO A 56 -12.52 8.43 9.62
C PRO A 56 -12.31 9.74 8.84
N ALA A 57 -11.61 10.68 9.48
CA ALA A 57 -11.29 11.97 8.86
C ALA A 57 -10.17 11.88 7.80
N ARG A 58 -9.31 10.85 7.86
CA ARG A 58 -8.16 10.70 6.97
C ARG A 58 -7.80 9.24 6.72
N LEU A 59 -7.17 8.99 5.58
CA LEU A 59 -6.51 7.73 5.27
C LEU A 59 -5.23 8.05 4.47
N GLU A 60 -4.11 7.53 4.93
CA GLU A 60 -2.80 7.63 4.28
C GLU A 60 -2.27 6.22 4.05
N ILE A 61 -1.80 5.95 2.83
CA ILE A 61 -1.24 4.66 2.43
C ILE A 61 0.19 4.90 1.95
N ASN A 62 1.13 4.34 2.68
CA ASN A 62 2.57 4.40 2.42
C ASN A 62 3.04 3.06 1.86
N VAL A 63 3.63 3.06 0.67
CA VAL A 63 4.10 1.84 0.00
C VAL A 63 5.59 1.94 -0.30
N ARG A 64 6.38 1.09 0.33
CA ARG A 64 7.82 0.94 0.14
C ARG A 64 8.13 -0.52 -0.20
N LEU A 65 8.09 -0.86 -1.48
CA LEU A 65 8.35 -2.22 -1.92
C LEU A 65 9.76 -2.35 -2.48
N ASP A 66 10.48 -3.40 -2.06
CA ASP A 66 11.82 -3.69 -2.57
C ASP A 66 11.76 -4.38 -3.95
N TYR A 67 10.68 -5.14 -4.18
CA TYR A 67 10.42 -5.88 -5.42
C TYR A 67 9.00 -6.43 -5.41
N PHE A 68 8.33 -6.47 -6.56
CA PHE A 68 7.04 -7.14 -6.72
C PHE A 68 6.89 -7.75 -8.11
N ASN A 69 6.16 -8.87 -8.20
CA ASN A 69 5.95 -9.55 -9.48
C ASN A 69 4.70 -9.04 -10.23
N THR A 70 4.53 -9.49 -11.48
CA THR A 70 3.41 -9.08 -12.35
C THR A 70 2.03 -9.35 -11.76
N VAL A 71 1.84 -10.48 -11.06
CA VAL A 71 0.54 -10.80 -10.45
C VAL A 71 0.24 -9.87 -9.28
N SER A 72 1.24 -9.61 -8.44
CA SER A 72 1.15 -8.65 -7.33
C SER A 72 0.90 -7.23 -7.81
N SER A 73 1.49 -6.82 -8.95
CA SER A 73 1.23 -5.52 -9.57
C SER A 73 -0.25 -5.34 -9.95
N LYS A 74 -0.87 -6.37 -10.52
CA LYS A 74 -2.31 -6.37 -10.82
C LYS A 74 -3.17 -6.26 -9.56
N MET A 75 -2.72 -6.82 -8.43
CA MET A 75 -3.47 -6.74 -7.18
C MET A 75 -3.28 -5.39 -6.47
N LEU A 76 -2.09 -4.79 -6.52
CA LEU A 76 -1.84 -3.42 -6.05
C LEU A 76 -2.74 -2.41 -6.76
N SER A 77 -2.78 -2.44 -8.09
CA SER A 77 -3.64 -1.54 -8.87
C SER A 77 -5.13 -1.71 -8.56
N LYS A 78 -5.60 -2.96 -8.32
CA LYS A 78 -6.97 -3.21 -7.87
C LYS A 78 -7.23 -2.63 -6.48
N PHE A 79 -6.31 -2.82 -5.55
CA PHE A 79 -6.40 -2.28 -4.20
C PHE A 79 -6.47 -0.75 -4.23
N PHE A 80 -5.52 -0.07 -4.89
CA PHE A 80 -5.53 1.38 -5.01
C PHE A 80 -6.81 1.90 -5.64
N ARG A 81 -7.22 1.33 -6.78
CA ARG A 81 -8.45 1.73 -7.47
C ARG A 81 -9.68 1.62 -6.57
N LYS A 82 -9.80 0.54 -5.79
CA LYS A 82 -10.92 0.37 -4.86
C LYS A 82 -10.91 1.51 -3.83
N VAL A 83 -9.81 1.69 -3.11
CA VAL A 83 -9.72 2.69 -2.04
C VAL A 83 -9.91 4.10 -2.57
N THR A 84 -9.38 4.44 -3.75
CA THR A 84 -9.53 5.79 -4.35
C THR A 84 -10.90 6.05 -4.97
N THR A 85 -11.70 5.00 -5.22
CA THR A 85 -13.08 5.15 -5.72
C THR A 85 -14.03 5.44 -4.56
N GLU A 86 -13.81 4.78 -3.43
CA GLU A 86 -14.67 4.91 -2.24
C GLU A 86 -14.25 6.10 -1.36
N HIS A 87 -12.96 6.44 -1.37
CA HIS A 87 -12.37 7.47 -0.53
C HIS A 87 -11.30 8.27 -1.27
N LYS A 88 -10.77 9.30 -0.60
CA LYS A 88 -9.69 10.15 -1.11
C LYS A 88 -8.45 9.99 -0.23
N PRO A 89 -7.78 8.81 -0.25
CA PRO A 89 -6.59 8.60 0.55
C PRO A 89 -5.43 9.46 0.05
N THR A 90 -4.47 9.76 0.93
CA THR A 90 -3.14 10.18 0.47
C THR A 90 -2.36 8.92 0.12
N LEU A 91 -1.90 8.80 -1.14
CA LEU A 91 -1.09 7.68 -1.58
C LEU A 91 0.37 8.14 -1.71
N ASN A 92 1.26 7.47 -1.02
CA ASN A 92 2.69 7.72 -1.04
C ASN A 92 3.42 6.46 -1.52
N TRP A 93 4.25 6.62 -2.54
CA TRP A 93 5.04 5.56 -3.14
C TRP A 93 6.52 5.90 -2.98
N PHE A 94 7.22 5.07 -2.21
CA PHE A 94 8.62 5.26 -1.87
C PHE A 94 9.50 4.40 -2.77
N TYR A 95 10.59 4.98 -3.26
CA TYR A 95 11.55 4.31 -4.12
C TYR A 95 12.97 4.80 -3.79
N GLU A 96 13.97 3.95 -4.04
CA GLU A 96 15.38 4.33 -3.92
C GLU A 96 15.81 5.12 -5.17
N LYS A 97 16.74 6.06 -5.04
CA LYS A 97 17.12 7.00 -6.11
C LYS A 97 17.57 6.32 -7.41
N ASP A 98 18.26 5.21 -7.29
CA ASP A 98 18.80 4.42 -8.39
C ASP A 98 17.81 3.38 -8.94
N ASP A 99 16.66 3.19 -8.29
CA ASP A 99 15.61 2.27 -8.71
C ASP A 99 14.57 2.97 -9.60
N VAL A 100 14.95 3.16 -10.86
CA VAL A 100 14.10 3.76 -11.90
C VAL A 100 12.85 2.90 -12.17
N GLU A 101 12.96 1.57 -12.11
CA GLU A 101 11.83 0.68 -12.37
C GLU A 101 10.72 0.84 -11.31
N LEU A 102 11.09 0.94 -10.03
CA LEU A 102 10.12 1.21 -8.96
C LEU A 102 9.50 2.59 -9.09
N LYS A 103 10.28 3.60 -9.48
CA LYS A 103 9.75 4.95 -9.73
C LYS A 103 8.70 4.94 -10.84
N GLU A 104 9.05 4.38 -12.00
CA GLU A 104 8.17 4.28 -13.16
C GLU A 104 6.89 3.51 -12.82
N ALA A 105 6.97 2.45 -12.01
CA ALA A 105 5.78 1.74 -11.56
C ALA A 105 4.82 2.61 -10.73
N GLY A 106 5.35 3.50 -9.89
CA GLY A 106 4.53 4.47 -9.15
C GLY A 106 3.83 5.47 -10.08
N GLU A 107 4.55 5.97 -11.09
CA GLU A 107 4.01 6.84 -12.15
C GLU A 107 2.90 6.14 -12.93
N ASP A 108 3.15 4.89 -13.36
CA ASP A 108 2.19 4.04 -14.06
C ASP A 108 0.92 3.81 -13.23
N TYR A 109 1.06 3.51 -11.94
CA TYR A 109 -0.11 3.35 -11.07
C TYR A 109 -0.95 4.62 -11.02
N SER A 110 -0.31 5.80 -10.87
CA SER A 110 -1.02 7.07 -10.84
C SER A 110 -1.85 7.29 -12.11
N GLN A 111 -1.29 6.96 -13.27
CA GLN A 111 -2.00 7.06 -14.56
C GLN A 111 -3.12 6.02 -14.68
N ILE A 112 -2.83 4.75 -14.36
CA ILE A 112 -3.78 3.63 -14.47
C ILE A 112 -5.04 3.86 -13.64
N ILE A 113 -4.89 4.37 -12.41
CA ILE A 113 -6.02 4.60 -11.50
C ILE A 113 -6.59 6.01 -11.64
N ASN A 114 -5.96 6.89 -12.43
CA ASN A 114 -6.30 8.30 -12.59
C ASN A 114 -6.44 9.02 -11.24
N TYR A 115 -5.44 8.83 -10.37
CA TYR A 115 -5.39 9.42 -9.03
C TYR A 115 -3.95 9.82 -8.69
N PRO A 116 -3.72 10.97 -8.04
CA PRO A 116 -2.37 11.41 -7.70
C PRO A 116 -1.69 10.46 -6.69
N ILE A 117 -0.47 10.06 -6.99
CA ILE A 117 0.41 9.33 -6.07
C ILE A 117 1.65 10.21 -5.83
N ASN A 118 1.98 10.45 -4.57
CA ASN A 118 3.20 11.15 -4.21
C ASN A 118 4.38 10.19 -4.35
N LEU A 119 5.29 10.48 -5.27
CA LEU A 119 6.53 9.73 -5.46
C LEU A 119 7.59 10.32 -4.54
N ILE A 120 8.09 9.53 -3.59
CA ILE A 120 9.03 9.95 -2.56
C ILE A 120 10.33 9.17 -2.74
N GLU A 121 11.39 9.87 -3.15
CA GLU A 121 12.75 9.32 -3.16
C GLU A 121 13.22 9.13 -1.72
N LEU A 122 13.74 7.95 -1.40
CA LEU A 122 14.35 7.66 -0.11
C LEU A 122 15.77 8.22 -0.10
N GLU A 123 16.12 8.94 0.97
CA GLU A 123 17.50 9.37 1.20
C GLU A 123 18.31 8.15 1.67
N GLU A 124 19.44 7.88 1.02
CA GLU A 124 20.42 6.90 1.51
C GLU A 124 20.92 7.36 2.90
N GLU A 125 20.71 6.55 3.94
CA GLU A 125 21.32 6.76 5.27
C GLU A 125 22.84 6.52 5.27
#